data_AF-N0BLR3-F1
#
_entry.id   AF-N0BLR3-F1
#
_cell.length_a   1.000
_cell.length_b   1.000
_cell.length_c   1.000
_cell.angle_alpha   90.00
_cell.angle_beta   90.00
_cell.angle_gamma   90.00
#
_symmetry.space_group_name_H-M   'P 1'
#
loop_
_entity.id
_entity.type
_entity.pdbx_description
1 polymer ?
#
loop_
_entity_poly.entity_id
_entity_poly.type
_entity_poly.pdbx_seq_one_letter_code
_entity_poly.pdbx_strand_id
1 'polypeptide(L)'
;MNVRKDLNSDDLHSLSTNHHVVFASSKKIKEEEIHHTTISEKRDIEKIKSIIARLPDPKERALSEIRLRTNPRKWVISLLEEYPDNIQEEVMEALLNDFSDSLQTRMREENKYAILILFKNELVLCHSIFGEETISPEWKTIPRMLDSDNVLRYIRFVNAEDTIKVKYYERWATESFVDWLGLPHKEAFYHFGGKYRIQSKIDDIDIVFELTEEEISRWIEKHPEIKEGKIVFSTPITYLPITQIWVGKKKYENIGDFIQDLIAERYDIEFYRKKFREIVSVEKMTKEEKPGPLELYLHKFFDEKDKVIKFEDGEYIPVVEKKNLKVDILFVCRNIEIRSSYFDDILGRFINGEEINIIHAGMRISPDPLKIKNLNIWSEIVVPEFIDRIIEYYSSVNLQDKVTTRILEFVIFKTLAKSNVHSHLYYFLEPFAERIMRELSFDGRLTKLEDQILEFKPQEFFSGKDDEIVQRLCSDLTTKLKSSKCKVYLLGVEDDGTFNPIPSSRLKSDRVEKIRNNIQKLIRKELPDYNQVIVYAMPVIYGDKGILIIFSGAFE
;
A
#
# COMPACT_ATOMS: atom_id res chain seq x y z
N MET A 1 35.52 49.23 59.86
CA MET A 1 34.71 50.25 59.15
C MET A 1 34.15 49.59 57.91
N ASN A 2 33.06 48.82 58.01
CA ASN A 2 31.65 49.27 57.98
C ASN A 2 31.33 50.16 56.78
N VAL A 3 30.84 49.53 55.69
CA VAL A 3 29.73 50.05 54.90
C VAL A 3 28.86 48.86 54.47
N ARG A 4 27.59 48.92 54.87
CA ARG A 4 26.49 48.01 54.52
C ARG A 4 26.23 48.02 53.01
N LYS A 5 25.81 46.88 52.46
CA LYS A 5 24.82 46.84 51.39
C LYS A 5 23.76 45.80 51.74
N ASP A 6 22.54 46.21 51.49
CA ASP A 6 21.30 45.68 52.03
C ASP A 6 21.01 44.25 51.55
N LEU A 7 20.65 43.39 52.50
CA LEU A 7 19.96 42.13 52.23
C LEU A 7 18.49 42.48 51.99
N ASN A 8 18.07 42.44 50.73
CA ASN A 8 16.65 42.47 50.38
C ASN A 8 15.99 41.20 50.90
N SER A 9 14.85 41.39 51.56
CA SER A 9 13.97 40.37 52.14
C SER A 9 13.19 39.53 51.11
N ASP A 10 13.54 39.61 49.83
CA ASP A 10 12.81 38.97 48.73
C ASP A 10 13.45 37.67 48.22
N ASP A 11 14.68 37.34 48.67
CA ASP A 11 15.39 36.10 48.29
C ASP A 11 15.00 34.86 49.14
N LEU A 12 13.90 34.94 49.90
CA LEU A 12 13.36 33.82 50.70
C LEU A 12 12.00 33.30 50.21
N HIS A 13 11.47 33.81 49.09
CA HIS A 13 10.19 33.37 48.52
C HIS A 13 10.26 32.69 47.15
N SER A 14 11.44 32.43 46.58
CA SER A 14 11.59 31.60 45.37
C SER A 14 11.96 30.14 45.66
N LEU A 15 11.39 29.56 46.71
CA LEU A 15 11.21 28.10 46.76
C LEU A 15 10.03 27.78 45.84
N SER A 16 10.32 27.69 44.53
CA SER A 16 9.39 27.16 43.54
C SER A 16 8.91 25.79 44.04
N THR A 17 7.67 25.73 44.46
CA THR A 17 6.96 24.51 44.80
C THR A 17 6.95 23.62 43.57
N ASN A 18 7.82 22.60 43.58
CA ASN A 18 7.77 21.50 42.61
C ASN A 18 6.40 20.81 42.76
N HIS A 19 5.44 21.18 41.91
CA HIS A 19 4.13 20.56 41.82
C HIS A 19 4.29 19.13 41.28
N HIS A 20 4.58 18.20 42.18
CA HIS A 20 4.41 16.76 41.92
C HIS A 20 2.94 16.46 42.20
N VAL A 21 2.08 16.73 41.22
CA VAL A 21 0.67 16.35 41.26
C VAL A 21 0.49 15.19 40.29
N VAL A 22 -0.33 14.20 40.62
CA VAL A 22 -0.66 13.11 39.71
C VAL A 22 -2.15 13.14 39.49
N PHE A 23 -2.57 13.16 38.24
CA PHE A 23 -3.98 13.03 37.87
C PHE A 23 -4.26 11.59 37.52
N ALA A 24 -5.31 11.01 38.09
CA ALA A 24 -5.74 9.66 37.81
C ALA A 24 -7.23 9.62 37.52
N SER A 25 -7.61 8.86 36.49
CA SER A 25 -8.98 8.54 36.16
C SER A 25 -9.17 7.03 36.13
N SER A 26 -10.25 6.53 36.72
CA SER A 26 -10.58 5.11 36.68
C SER A 26 -12.04 4.89 36.30
N LYS A 27 -12.26 3.84 35.51
CA LYS A 27 -13.57 3.45 34.99
C LYS A 27 -13.72 1.94 35.12
N LYS A 28 -14.84 1.48 35.69
CA LYS A 28 -15.23 0.07 35.56
C LYS A 28 -15.81 -0.14 34.16
N ILE A 29 -15.35 -1.14 33.43
CA ILE A 29 -15.54 -1.20 31.96
C ILE A 29 -17.02 -1.25 31.52
N LYS A 30 -17.91 -1.78 32.36
CA LYS A 30 -19.36 -1.84 32.08
C LYS A 30 -20.14 -0.60 32.54
N GLU A 31 -19.52 0.28 33.31
CA GLU A 31 -20.17 1.47 33.87
C GLU A 31 -19.79 2.69 33.03
N GLU A 32 -20.69 3.68 32.94
CA GLU A 32 -20.43 4.92 32.21
C GLU A 32 -19.66 5.93 33.07
N GLU A 33 -19.75 5.82 34.39
CA GLU A 33 -19.13 6.73 35.33
C GLU A 33 -17.60 6.60 35.32
N ILE A 34 -16.93 7.76 35.22
CA ILE A 34 -15.47 7.87 35.34
C ILE A 34 -15.18 8.65 36.62
N HIS A 35 -14.33 8.08 37.46
CA HIS A 35 -13.91 8.72 38.69
C HIS A 35 -12.56 9.40 38.49
N HIS A 36 -12.50 10.68 38.83
CA HIS A 36 -11.31 11.52 38.76
C HIS A 36 -10.70 11.70 40.14
N THR A 37 -9.38 11.67 40.23
CA THR A 37 -8.67 11.99 41.46
C THR A 37 -7.35 12.70 41.18
N THR A 38 -7.08 13.71 41.98
CA THR A 38 -5.81 14.44 42.02
C THR A 38 -5.03 14.04 43.26
N ILE A 39 -3.83 13.49 43.07
CA ILE A 39 -2.95 12.99 44.13
C ILE A 39 -1.79 13.97 44.28
N SER A 40 -1.71 14.63 45.44
CA SER A 40 -0.65 15.61 45.76
C SER A 40 0.32 15.12 46.84
N GLU A 41 -0.01 14.04 47.56
CA GLU A 41 0.85 13.48 48.60
C GLU A 41 2.05 12.74 48.00
N LYS A 42 3.26 13.25 48.28
CA LYS A 42 4.53 12.68 47.78
C LYS A 42 4.67 11.18 48.05
N ARG A 43 4.25 10.70 49.23
CA ARG A 43 4.35 9.28 49.62
C ARG A 43 3.53 8.39 48.68
N ASP A 44 2.33 8.82 48.33
CA ASP A 44 1.42 8.06 47.48
C ASP A 44 1.86 8.09 46.02
N ILE A 45 2.37 9.24 45.55
CA ILE A 45 2.97 9.37 44.22
C ILE A 45 4.15 8.41 44.07
N GLU A 46 5.07 8.38 45.04
CA GLU A 46 6.22 7.46 45.00
C GLU A 46 5.79 5.99 45.10
N LYS A 47 4.72 5.69 45.85
CA LYS A 47 4.13 4.34 45.88
C LYS A 47 3.61 3.93 44.50
N ILE A 48 2.83 4.77 43.83
CA ILE A 48 2.29 4.49 42.49
C ILE A 48 3.43 4.32 41.48
N LYS A 49 4.41 5.23 41.47
CA LYS A 49 5.61 5.10 40.61
C LYS A 49 6.34 3.78 40.84
N SER A 50 6.51 3.36 42.09
CA SER A 50 7.19 2.10 42.42
C SER A 50 6.45 0.88 41.89
N ILE A 51 5.11 0.93 41.82
CA ILE A 51 4.28 -0.15 41.27
C ILE A 51 4.36 -0.13 39.73
N ILE A 52 4.23 1.03 39.11
CA ILE A 52 4.38 1.19 37.65
C ILE A 52 5.77 0.71 37.18
N ALA A 53 6.82 0.95 37.98
CA ALA A 53 8.17 0.47 37.69
C ALA A 53 8.33 -1.06 37.80
N ARG A 54 7.41 -1.75 38.50
CA ARG A 54 7.38 -3.21 38.65
C ARG A 54 6.40 -3.90 37.71
N LEU A 55 5.74 -3.15 36.83
CA LEU A 55 4.87 -3.74 35.81
C LEU A 55 5.67 -4.68 34.91
N PRO A 56 5.02 -5.70 34.31
CA PRO A 56 5.68 -6.65 33.41
C PRO A 56 6.49 -5.96 32.30
N ASP A 57 7.58 -6.58 31.85
CA ASP A 57 8.48 -6.00 30.86
C ASP A 57 7.74 -5.57 29.57
N PRO A 58 7.82 -4.29 29.18
CA PRO A 58 7.14 -3.79 28.00
C PRO A 58 7.94 -4.02 26.71
N LYS A 59 7.22 -4.01 25.60
CA LYS A 59 7.79 -3.67 24.28
C LYS A 59 7.88 -2.15 24.16
N GLU A 60 8.88 -1.65 23.43
CA GLU A 60 9.11 -0.21 23.22
C GLU A 60 9.13 0.15 21.73
N ARG A 61 8.49 1.29 21.39
CA ARG A 61 8.46 1.92 20.07
C ARG A 61 8.44 3.44 20.21
N ALA A 62 8.80 4.16 19.16
CA ALA A 62 8.48 5.59 19.07
C ALA A 62 7.01 5.79 18.69
N LEU A 63 6.37 6.85 19.19
CA LEU A 63 4.99 7.20 18.83
C LEU A 63 4.84 7.48 17.32
N SER A 64 5.91 7.89 16.65
CA SER A 64 5.97 8.05 15.19
C SER A 64 5.95 6.73 14.42
N GLU A 65 6.35 5.63 15.05
CA GLU A 65 6.38 4.29 14.44
C GLU A 65 5.00 3.61 14.47
N ILE A 66 4.19 3.91 15.49
CA ILE A 66 2.83 3.38 15.61
C ILE A 66 1.79 4.26 14.88
N ARG A 67 0.70 3.65 14.41
CA ARG A 67 -0.38 4.34 13.68
C ARG A 67 -1.61 4.57 14.55
N LEU A 68 -1.38 5.07 15.76
CA LEU A 68 -2.43 5.46 16.70
C LEU A 68 -3.42 6.41 16.00
N ARG A 69 -4.73 6.17 16.19
CA ARG A 69 -5.80 6.98 15.59
C ARG A 69 -5.64 8.47 15.95
N THR A 70 -6.11 9.35 15.06
CA THR A 70 -5.92 10.81 15.17
C THR A 70 -6.33 11.37 16.53
N ASN A 71 -7.50 10.98 17.04
CA ASN A 71 -8.03 11.52 18.30
C ASN A 71 -7.22 11.06 19.52
N PRO A 72 -7.02 9.75 19.77
CA PRO A 72 -6.15 9.29 20.85
C PRO A 72 -4.75 9.88 20.81
N ARG A 73 -4.16 10.00 19.61
CA ARG A 73 -2.85 10.63 19.45
C ARG A 73 -2.84 12.08 19.91
N LYS A 74 -3.84 12.87 19.50
CA LYS A 74 -3.98 14.28 19.92
C LYS A 74 -4.17 14.40 21.43
N TRP A 75 -5.04 13.56 22.02
CA TRP A 75 -5.27 13.57 23.47
C TRP A 75 -4.03 13.21 24.27
N VAL A 76 -3.27 12.18 23.85
CA VAL A 76 -2.00 11.82 24.50
C VAL A 76 -1.00 12.98 24.48
N ILE A 77 -0.84 13.64 23.32
CA ILE A 77 0.10 14.76 23.16
C ILE A 77 -0.34 15.95 24.03
N SER A 78 -1.61 16.36 23.93
CA SER A 78 -2.19 17.46 24.72
C SER A 78 -2.02 17.23 26.23
N LEU A 79 -2.34 16.04 26.73
CA LEU A 79 -2.18 15.72 28.16
C LEU A 79 -0.72 15.77 28.65
N LEU A 80 0.24 15.37 27.80
CA LEU A 80 1.66 15.42 28.14
C LEU A 80 2.24 16.83 28.05
N GLU A 81 1.74 17.68 27.15
CA GLU A 81 2.20 19.06 26.95
C GLU A 81 1.58 20.04 27.95
N GLU A 82 0.31 19.84 28.32
CA GLU A 82 -0.46 20.75 29.18
C GLU A 82 -0.28 20.50 30.68
N TYR A 83 0.44 19.44 31.06
CA TYR A 83 0.72 19.13 32.47
C TYR A 83 1.64 20.17 33.12
N PRO A 84 1.41 20.57 34.40
CA PRO A 84 0.27 20.21 35.26
C PRO A 84 -0.88 21.22 35.20
N ASP A 85 -0.72 22.33 34.48
CA ASP A 85 -1.47 23.56 34.72
C ASP A 85 -2.81 23.65 33.98
N ASN A 86 -2.98 22.96 32.85
CA ASN A 86 -4.18 23.05 32.02
C ASN A 86 -4.77 21.67 31.66
N ILE A 87 -4.73 20.72 32.60
CA ILE A 87 -5.29 19.38 32.34
C ILE A 87 -6.81 19.43 32.33
N GLN A 88 -7.39 19.15 31.16
CA GLN A 88 -8.83 19.01 30.96
C GLN A 88 -9.29 17.58 31.29
N GLU A 89 -10.19 17.44 32.27
CA GLU A 89 -10.73 16.13 32.67
C GLU A 89 -11.44 15.44 31.50
N GLU A 90 -12.12 16.19 30.63
CA GLU A 90 -12.83 15.68 29.45
C GLU A 90 -11.89 14.99 28.45
N VAL A 91 -10.62 15.44 28.35
CA VAL A 91 -9.62 14.82 27.48
C VAL A 91 -9.15 13.49 28.08
N MET A 92 -8.99 13.41 29.40
CA MET A 92 -8.69 12.16 30.11
C MET A 92 -9.85 11.18 29.97
N GLU A 93 -11.10 11.63 30.14
CA GLU A 93 -12.31 10.83 29.94
C GLU A 93 -12.40 10.30 28.52
N ALA A 94 -12.22 11.15 27.50
CA ALA A 94 -12.32 10.76 26.10
C ALA A 94 -11.28 9.70 25.74
N LEU A 95 -10.03 9.84 26.21
CA LEU A 95 -8.97 8.86 25.99
C LEU A 95 -9.25 7.54 26.73
N LEU A 96 -9.70 7.61 27.98
CA LEU A 96 -10.03 6.43 28.77
C LEU A 96 -11.24 5.67 28.18
N ASN A 97 -12.26 6.40 27.71
CA ASN A 97 -13.41 5.84 27.02
C ASN A 97 -13.01 5.15 25.73
N ASP A 98 -12.26 5.83 24.84
CA ASP A 98 -11.81 5.26 23.58
C ASP A 98 -10.95 4.00 23.78
N PHE A 99 -10.09 3.99 24.81
CA PHE A 99 -9.34 2.80 25.20
C PHE A 99 -10.27 1.69 25.70
N SER A 100 -11.18 1.98 26.63
CA SER A 100 -12.08 0.99 27.23
C SER A 100 -13.09 0.40 26.23
N ASP A 101 -13.57 1.21 25.28
CA ASP A 101 -14.55 0.78 24.26
C ASP A 101 -13.93 -0.07 23.17
N SER A 102 -12.61 0.01 22.99
CA SER A 102 -11.89 -0.91 22.10
C SER A 102 -11.87 -2.36 22.61
N LEU A 103 -12.11 -2.57 23.91
CA LEU A 103 -12.05 -3.88 24.55
C LEU A 103 -13.23 -4.78 24.14
N GLN A 104 -12.96 -6.06 23.88
CA GLN A 104 -13.95 -7.04 23.38
C GLN A 104 -14.40 -8.07 24.43
N THR A 105 -15.68 -8.46 24.37
CA THR A 105 -16.31 -9.60 25.06
C THR A 105 -15.82 -9.82 26.51
N ARG A 106 -14.91 -10.78 26.75
CA ARG A 106 -14.41 -11.16 28.09
C ARG A 106 -13.61 -10.05 28.79
N MET A 107 -13.08 -9.10 28.03
CA MET A 107 -12.40 -7.94 28.59
C MET A 107 -13.37 -6.95 29.24
N ARG A 108 -14.68 -7.07 28.97
CA ARG A 108 -15.74 -6.23 29.55
C ARG A 108 -16.50 -6.93 30.68
N GLU A 109 -15.91 -7.95 31.31
CA GLU A 109 -16.50 -8.60 32.49
C GLU A 109 -16.59 -7.63 33.68
N GLU A 110 -17.48 -7.93 34.64
CA GLU A 110 -17.85 -6.98 35.72
C GLU A 110 -16.68 -6.55 36.61
N ASN A 111 -15.66 -7.38 36.77
CA ASN A 111 -14.53 -7.10 37.67
C ASN A 111 -13.32 -6.51 36.94
N LYS A 112 -13.55 -5.71 35.89
CA LYS A 112 -12.49 -5.16 35.05
C LYS A 112 -12.52 -3.64 35.05
N TYR A 113 -11.34 -3.06 35.14
CA TYR A 113 -11.14 -1.62 35.25
C TYR A 113 -10.18 -1.12 34.20
N ALA A 114 -10.49 0.04 33.63
CA ALA A 114 -9.56 0.85 32.85
C ALA A 114 -9.09 2.02 33.74
N ILE A 115 -7.79 2.30 33.71
CA ILE A 115 -7.15 3.31 34.55
C ILE A 115 -6.23 4.16 33.67
N LEU A 116 -6.30 5.47 33.82
CA LEU A 116 -5.43 6.45 33.19
C LEU A 116 -4.71 7.22 34.29
N ILE A 117 -3.38 7.32 34.22
CA ILE A 117 -2.56 8.04 35.21
C ILE A 117 -1.59 8.97 34.49
N LEU A 118 -1.60 10.25 34.83
CA LEU A 118 -0.78 11.28 34.23
C LEU A 118 0.23 11.85 35.23
N PHE A 119 1.50 11.83 34.82
CA PHE A 119 2.67 12.39 35.49
C PHE A 119 3.34 13.45 34.60
N LYS A 120 4.32 14.17 35.17
CA LYS A 120 5.07 15.26 34.52
C LYS A 120 5.65 14.98 33.12
N ASN A 121 5.92 13.73 32.75
CA ASN A 121 6.40 13.36 31.41
C ASN A 121 5.87 11.99 30.99
N GLU A 122 4.81 11.50 31.64
CA GLU A 122 4.40 10.12 31.47
C GLU A 122 2.90 9.97 31.62
N LEU A 123 2.28 9.25 30.69
CA LEU A 123 0.87 8.90 30.71
C LEU A 123 0.73 7.38 30.65
N VAL A 124 0.03 6.79 31.60
CA VAL A 124 -0.17 5.35 31.72
C VAL A 124 -1.64 5.01 31.54
N LEU A 125 -1.96 4.17 30.56
CA LEU A 125 -3.25 3.50 30.41
C LEU A 125 -3.10 2.05 30.83
N CYS A 126 -3.99 1.56 31.68
CA CYS A 126 -3.93 0.20 32.20
C CYS A 126 -5.31 -0.43 32.20
N HIS A 127 -5.39 -1.70 31.81
CA HIS A 127 -6.58 -2.52 31.99
C HIS A 127 -6.24 -3.66 32.95
N SER A 128 -7.02 -3.77 34.02
CA SER A 128 -6.78 -4.66 35.15
C SER A 128 -8.02 -5.46 35.54
N ILE A 129 -7.80 -6.56 36.27
CA ILE A 129 -8.85 -7.33 36.96
C ILE A 129 -8.78 -6.96 38.44
N PHE A 130 -9.89 -6.47 38.99
CA PHE A 130 -10.02 -6.22 40.42
C PHE A 130 -11.46 -6.50 40.86
N GLY A 131 -11.65 -7.27 41.93
CA GLY A 131 -12.96 -7.79 42.33
C GLY A 131 -13.38 -7.44 43.76
N GLU A 132 -12.66 -6.57 44.45
CA GLU A 132 -13.04 -6.14 45.80
C GLU A 132 -13.88 -4.85 45.73
N GLU A 133 -15.15 -4.92 46.15
CA GLU A 133 -15.92 -3.73 46.51
C GLU A 133 -15.35 -3.16 47.81
N THR A 134 -14.59 -2.07 47.74
CA THR A 134 -13.98 -1.48 48.94
C THR A 134 -14.62 -0.15 49.31
N ILE A 135 -14.92 0.03 50.59
CA ILE A 135 -15.43 1.28 51.22
C ILE A 135 -14.32 2.37 51.32
N SER A 136 -13.13 2.11 50.77
CA SER A 136 -11.98 3.03 50.84
C SER A 136 -12.01 4.06 49.70
N PRO A 137 -11.41 5.27 49.88
CA PRO A 137 -11.25 6.21 48.77
C PRO A 137 -10.56 5.53 47.59
N GLU A 138 -11.13 5.65 46.39
CA GLU A 138 -10.76 4.85 45.23
C GLU A 138 -9.29 5.01 44.81
N TRP A 139 -8.66 6.16 45.02
CA TRP A 139 -7.23 6.28 44.71
C TRP A 139 -6.33 5.36 45.56
N LYS A 140 -6.79 4.92 46.75
CA LYS A 140 -6.08 3.92 47.56
C LYS A 140 -6.21 2.50 46.99
N THR A 141 -7.16 2.28 46.09
CA THR A 141 -7.37 1.01 45.38
C THR A 141 -6.56 0.95 44.08
N ILE A 142 -6.26 2.09 43.44
CA ILE A 142 -5.41 2.19 42.24
C ILE A 142 -4.09 1.39 42.38
N PRO A 143 -3.30 1.51 43.48
CA PRO A 143 -2.14 0.68 43.71
C PRO A 143 -2.39 -0.83 43.56
N ARG A 144 -3.51 -1.34 44.09
CA ARG A 144 -3.86 -2.76 44.01
C ARG A 144 -4.28 -3.16 42.59
N MET A 145 -4.99 -2.29 41.90
CA MET A 145 -5.38 -2.54 40.50
C MET A 145 -4.17 -2.59 39.56
N LEU A 146 -3.07 -1.89 39.89
CA LEU A 146 -1.82 -1.89 39.14
C LEU A 146 -0.84 -3.00 39.55
N ASP A 147 -1.18 -3.85 40.52
CA ASP A 147 -0.33 -4.99 40.88
C ASP A 147 -0.14 -5.91 39.65
N SER A 148 1.08 -6.42 39.47
CA SER A 148 1.48 -7.16 38.26
C SER A 148 0.55 -8.33 37.90
N ASP A 149 -0.04 -8.98 38.91
CA ASP A 149 -0.92 -10.13 38.73
C ASP A 149 -2.32 -9.75 38.23
N ASN A 150 -2.73 -8.50 38.52
CA ASN A 150 -4.03 -7.93 38.16
C ASN A 150 -4.00 -7.26 36.79
N VAL A 151 -2.84 -6.79 36.33
CA VAL A 151 -2.69 -6.09 35.05
C VAL A 151 -2.81 -7.07 33.88
N LEU A 152 -3.80 -6.82 33.03
CA LEU A 152 -4.00 -7.56 31.79
C LEU A 152 -3.23 -6.96 30.62
N ARG A 153 -3.18 -5.64 30.57
CA ARG A 153 -2.43 -4.89 29.56
C ARG A 153 -2.20 -3.48 30.05
N TYR A 154 -1.14 -2.86 29.55
CA TYR A 154 -0.90 -1.45 29.81
C TYR A 154 -0.16 -0.81 28.63
N ILE A 155 -0.26 0.52 28.56
CA ILE A 155 0.45 1.38 27.64
C ILE A 155 1.01 2.54 28.45
N ARG A 156 2.29 2.86 28.28
CA ARG A 156 2.95 4.02 28.87
C ARG A 156 3.51 4.88 27.75
N PHE A 157 3.03 6.10 27.65
CA PHE A 157 3.60 7.13 26.80
C PHE A 157 4.59 7.93 27.65
N VAL A 158 5.87 7.92 27.27
CA VAL A 158 6.94 8.60 28.00
C VAL A 158 7.52 9.67 27.10
N ASN A 159 7.40 10.94 27.49
CA ASN A 159 8.02 12.05 26.79
C ASN A 159 9.52 12.09 27.13
N ALA A 160 10.37 11.86 26.14
CA ALA A 160 11.83 11.80 26.30
C ALA A 160 12.52 12.63 25.19
N GLU A 161 13.16 13.74 25.60
CA GLU A 161 14.19 14.47 24.82
C GLU A 161 13.86 14.68 23.31
N ASP A 162 12.60 15.05 23.00
CA ASP A 162 12.03 15.34 21.65
C ASP A 162 11.20 14.22 20.99
N THR A 163 11.03 13.07 21.64
CA THR A 163 10.17 11.99 21.14
C THR A 163 9.30 11.39 22.24
N ILE A 164 8.08 10.99 21.90
CA ILE A 164 7.24 10.19 22.79
C ILE A 164 7.54 8.71 22.54
N LYS A 165 8.04 8.03 23.56
CA LYS A 165 8.22 6.57 23.56
C LYS A 165 6.95 5.90 24.05
N VAL A 166 6.49 4.88 23.32
CA VAL A 166 5.32 4.07 23.66
C VAL A 166 5.81 2.70 24.14
N LYS A 167 5.59 2.44 25.43
CA LYS A 167 5.87 1.16 26.07
C LYS A 167 4.57 0.42 26.29
N TYR A 168 4.43 -0.81 25.81
CA TYR A 168 3.18 -1.55 25.94
C TYR A 168 3.39 -3.01 26.30
N TYR A 169 2.42 -3.58 27.00
CA TYR A 169 2.38 -4.98 27.41
C TYR A 169 0.96 -5.50 27.35
N GLU A 170 0.82 -6.79 27.04
CA GLU A 170 -0.44 -7.49 27.07
C GLU A 170 -0.20 -8.95 27.49
N ARG A 171 -0.94 -9.41 28.51
CA ARG A 171 -0.85 -10.77 29.05
C ARG A 171 -1.27 -11.84 28.05
N TRP A 172 -2.28 -11.53 27.23
CA TRP A 172 -2.75 -12.37 26.12
C TRP A 172 -3.01 -11.49 24.91
N ALA A 173 -2.27 -11.71 23.83
CA ALA A 173 -2.41 -10.93 22.60
C ALA A 173 -3.88 -10.84 22.13
N THR A 174 -4.35 -9.64 21.79
CA THR A 174 -5.68 -9.44 21.19
C THR A 174 -5.66 -8.46 20.01
N GLU A 175 -6.47 -8.72 19.00
CA GLU A 175 -6.56 -7.89 17.79
C GLU A 175 -7.00 -6.47 18.15
N SER A 176 -8.00 -6.34 19.03
CA SER A 176 -8.45 -5.03 19.55
C SER A 176 -7.34 -4.15 20.13
N PHE A 177 -6.35 -4.71 20.83
CA PHE A 177 -5.29 -3.92 21.44
C PHE A 177 -4.27 -3.44 20.39
N VAL A 178 -3.94 -4.32 19.45
CA VAL A 178 -3.06 -4.01 18.31
C VAL A 178 -3.72 -2.94 17.43
N ASP A 179 -4.99 -3.10 17.12
CA ASP A 179 -5.77 -2.15 16.33
C ASP A 179 -5.85 -0.78 17.01
N TRP A 180 -6.06 -0.76 18.33
CA TRP A 180 -6.11 0.47 19.10
C TRP A 180 -4.77 1.22 19.05
N LEU A 181 -3.66 0.52 19.29
CA LEU A 181 -2.31 1.09 19.18
C LEU A 181 -1.94 1.47 17.73
N GLY A 182 -2.64 0.91 16.75
CA GLY A 182 -2.30 1.03 15.34
C GLY A 182 -0.95 0.37 15.02
N LEU A 183 -0.67 -0.77 15.65
CA LEU A 183 0.47 -1.59 15.26
C LEU A 183 0.14 -2.28 13.92
N PRO A 184 1.11 -2.53 13.05
CA PRO A 184 0.88 -3.32 11.85
C PRO A 184 0.28 -4.69 12.21
N HIS A 185 -0.76 -5.15 11.49
CA HIS A 185 -1.38 -6.46 11.73
C HIS A 185 -0.35 -7.61 11.73
N LYS A 186 0.75 -7.43 10.99
CA LYS A 186 1.96 -8.26 11.00
C LYS A 186 2.53 -8.54 12.40
N GLU A 187 2.61 -7.53 13.27
CA GLU A 187 3.08 -7.70 14.65
C GLU A 187 2.02 -8.39 15.51
N ALA A 188 0.73 -8.07 15.31
CA ALA A 188 -0.39 -8.81 15.90
C ALA A 188 -0.30 -10.30 15.58
N PHE A 189 0.02 -10.62 14.35
CA PHE A 189 0.13 -11.97 13.82
C PHE A 189 1.29 -12.75 14.47
N TYR A 190 2.47 -12.13 14.62
CA TYR A 190 3.59 -12.70 15.37
C TYR A 190 3.25 -12.93 16.85
N HIS A 191 2.43 -12.05 17.42
CA HIS A 191 1.88 -12.16 18.78
C HIS A 191 0.91 -13.36 18.94
N PHE A 192 0.29 -13.86 17.86
CA PHE A 192 -0.62 -15.01 17.86
C PHE A 192 0.05 -16.37 17.62
N GLY A 193 1.39 -16.44 17.60
CA GLY A 193 2.11 -17.71 17.74
C GLY A 193 1.96 -18.68 16.57
N GLY A 194 2.12 -18.20 15.34
CA GLY A 194 2.30 -19.07 14.19
C GLY A 194 3.70 -18.96 13.63
N LYS A 195 4.56 -19.96 13.87
CA LYS A 195 5.63 -20.23 12.89
C LYS A 195 4.98 -20.53 11.54
N TYR A 196 5.60 -20.15 10.44
CA TYR A 196 5.18 -20.61 9.12
C TYR A 196 5.44 -22.11 9.07
N ARG A 197 4.39 -22.92 8.93
CA ARG A 197 4.51 -24.38 8.83
C ARG A 197 4.20 -24.82 7.42
N ILE A 198 5.22 -25.31 6.73
CA ILE A 198 5.07 -25.90 5.40
C ILE A 198 5.06 -27.41 5.56
N GLN A 199 3.94 -28.03 5.20
CA GLN A 199 3.77 -29.48 5.25
C GLN A 199 4.12 -30.09 3.90
N SER A 200 4.77 -31.24 3.96
CA SER A 200 5.12 -32.06 2.82
C SER A 200 5.05 -33.54 3.19
N LYS A 201 5.22 -34.43 2.21
CA LYS A 201 5.21 -35.88 2.39
C LYS A 201 6.35 -36.56 1.64
N ILE A 202 6.99 -37.53 2.30
CA ILE A 202 7.93 -38.50 1.68
C ILE A 202 7.45 -39.89 2.06
N ASP A 203 7.09 -40.73 1.07
CA ASP A 203 6.67 -42.12 1.31
C ASP A 203 5.67 -42.26 2.47
N ASP A 204 4.61 -41.42 2.45
CA ASP A 204 3.56 -41.30 3.46
C ASP A 204 3.98 -40.80 4.85
N ILE A 205 5.23 -40.35 5.02
CA ILE A 205 5.72 -39.67 6.22
C ILE A 205 5.46 -38.17 6.07
N ASP A 206 4.66 -37.61 6.99
CA ASP A 206 4.42 -36.17 7.09
C ASP A 206 5.67 -35.44 7.59
N ILE A 207 6.11 -34.45 6.83
CA ILE A 207 7.22 -33.56 7.16
C ILE A 207 6.69 -32.16 7.35
N VAL A 208 7.14 -31.48 8.40
CA VAL A 208 6.75 -30.09 8.69
C VAL A 208 8.00 -29.23 8.83
N PHE A 209 8.15 -28.25 7.95
CA PHE A 209 9.15 -27.20 8.07
C PHE A 209 8.55 -26.05 8.87
N GLU A 210 9.13 -25.73 10.02
CA GLU A 210 8.73 -24.56 10.81
C GLU A 210 9.74 -23.43 10.61
N LEU A 211 9.27 -22.28 10.13
CA LEU A 211 10.11 -21.14 9.76
C LEU A 211 9.65 -19.87 10.46
N THR A 212 10.60 -18.98 10.77
CA THR A 212 10.30 -17.59 11.09
C THR A 212 9.94 -16.80 9.83
N GLU A 213 9.43 -15.59 10.01
CA GLU A 213 9.13 -14.70 8.89
C GLU A 213 10.37 -14.35 8.06
N GLU A 214 11.49 -14.06 8.71
CA GLU A 214 12.74 -13.76 8.01
C GLU A 214 13.27 -14.98 7.26
N GLU A 215 13.05 -16.18 7.80
CA GLU A 215 13.42 -17.43 7.16
C GLU A 215 12.54 -17.72 5.95
N ILE A 216 11.21 -17.66 6.06
CA ILE A 216 10.32 -17.92 4.92
C ILE A 216 10.51 -16.89 3.81
N SER A 217 10.71 -15.62 4.15
CA SER A 217 10.97 -14.55 3.17
C SER A 217 12.27 -14.81 2.41
N ARG A 218 13.36 -15.11 3.13
CA ARG A 218 14.64 -15.48 2.50
C ARG A 218 14.54 -16.75 1.70
N TRP A 219 13.71 -17.70 2.15
CA TRP A 219 13.55 -18.98 1.47
C TRP A 219 12.84 -18.79 0.14
N ILE A 220 11.72 -18.07 0.10
CA ILE A 220 11.01 -17.73 -1.15
C ILE A 220 11.89 -16.93 -2.11
N GLU A 221 12.71 -16.00 -1.61
CA GLU A 221 13.62 -15.21 -2.45
C GLU A 221 14.73 -16.07 -3.08
N LYS A 222 15.24 -17.08 -2.37
CA LYS A 222 16.32 -17.97 -2.86
C LYS A 222 15.82 -19.17 -3.65
N HIS A 223 14.57 -19.58 -3.41
CA HIS A 223 13.96 -20.79 -3.94
C HIS A 223 12.64 -20.45 -4.63
N PRO A 224 12.68 -19.88 -5.84
CA PRO A 224 11.47 -19.48 -6.57
C PRO A 224 10.53 -20.66 -6.86
N GLU A 225 11.03 -21.89 -6.90
CA GLU A 225 10.25 -23.13 -7.02
C GLU A 225 9.20 -23.30 -5.92
N ILE A 226 9.35 -22.62 -4.78
CA ILE A 226 8.34 -22.60 -3.72
C ILE A 226 7.04 -22.02 -4.27
N LYS A 227 7.09 -21.01 -5.15
CA LYS A 227 5.87 -20.46 -5.77
C LYS A 227 5.11 -21.49 -6.62
N GLU A 228 5.79 -22.55 -7.07
CA GLU A 228 5.19 -23.67 -7.81
C GLU A 228 4.70 -24.80 -6.89
N GLY A 229 4.75 -24.62 -5.57
CA GLY A 229 4.36 -25.66 -4.62
C GLY A 229 5.41 -26.74 -4.43
N LYS A 230 6.70 -26.45 -4.65
CA LYS A 230 7.79 -27.43 -4.55
C LYS A 230 8.94 -26.93 -3.68
N ILE A 231 9.59 -27.84 -2.97
CA ILE A 231 10.84 -27.60 -2.25
C ILE A 231 11.92 -28.46 -2.91
N VAL A 232 12.96 -27.85 -3.45
CA VAL A 232 14.07 -28.55 -4.11
C VAL A 232 15.24 -28.67 -3.13
N PHE A 233 15.80 -29.87 -3.01
CA PHE A 233 17.00 -30.13 -2.22
C PHE A 233 18.18 -30.49 -3.12
N SER A 234 19.39 -30.25 -2.63
CA SER A 234 20.56 -30.95 -3.17
C SER A 234 20.44 -32.41 -2.76
N THR A 235 20.53 -33.33 -3.73
CA THR A 235 20.44 -34.80 -3.63
C THR A 235 20.66 -35.40 -2.23
N PRO A 236 19.91 -36.46 -1.82
CA PRO A 236 19.28 -37.47 -2.69
C PRO A 236 17.79 -37.25 -3.01
N ILE A 237 17.11 -36.33 -2.34
CA ILE A 237 15.72 -35.97 -2.63
C ILE A 237 15.74 -34.79 -3.61
N THR A 238 15.17 -34.95 -4.81
CA THR A 238 15.23 -33.91 -5.83
C THR A 238 14.14 -32.86 -5.64
N TYR A 239 12.93 -33.26 -5.24
CA TYR A 239 11.83 -32.34 -4.96
C TYR A 239 10.87 -32.91 -3.91
N LEU A 240 10.25 -32.02 -3.14
CA LEU A 240 9.16 -32.31 -2.21
C LEU A 240 7.94 -31.43 -2.53
N PRO A 241 6.74 -32.00 -2.69
CA PRO A 241 5.54 -31.21 -2.91
C PRO A 241 5.09 -30.55 -1.61
N ILE A 242 4.69 -29.28 -1.69
CA ILE A 242 4.03 -28.59 -0.59
C ILE A 242 2.58 -29.04 -0.59
N THR A 243 2.18 -29.80 0.43
CA THR A 243 0.81 -30.32 0.55
C THR A 243 -0.10 -29.32 1.26
N GLN A 244 0.46 -28.51 2.16
CA GLN A 244 -0.30 -27.55 2.94
C GLN A 244 0.61 -26.50 3.56
N ILE A 245 0.10 -25.29 3.73
CA ILE A 245 0.79 -24.23 4.47
C ILE A 245 -0.10 -23.76 5.60
N TRP A 246 0.49 -23.60 6.77
CA TRP A 246 -0.18 -22.98 7.92
C TRP A 246 0.58 -21.75 8.33
N VAL A 247 -0.19 -20.74 8.68
CA VAL A 247 0.32 -19.56 9.33
C VAL A 247 -0.53 -19.38 10.59
N GLY A 248 0.04 -19.75 11.74
CA GLY A 248 -0.71 -19.85 13.00
C GLY A 248 -1.88 -20.82 12.90
N LYS A 249 -3.10 -20.30 13.02
CA LYS A 249 -4.34 -21.07 12.87
C LYS A 249 -4.91 -21.05 11.45
N LYS A 250 -4.41 -20.18 10.57
CA LYS A 250 -4.87 -20.06 9.19
C LYS A 250 -4.24 -21.16 8.36
N LYS A 251 -5.08 -21.92 7.65
CA LYS A 251 -4.70 -22.96 6.71
C LYS A 251 -4.85 -22.41 5.30
N TYR A 252 -3.85 -22.62 4.47
CA TYR A 252 -3.85 -22.30 3.05
C TYR A 252 -3.94 -23.60 2.25
N GLU A 253 -4.87 -23.64 1.30
CA GLU A 253 -5.07 -24.78 0.40
C GLU A 253 -4.20 -24.70 -0.85
N ASN A 254 -3.82 -23.48 -1.27
CA ASN A 254 -2.89 -23.25 -2.36
C ASN A 254 -1.71 -22.39 -1.87
N ILE A 255 -0.60 -22.41 -2.61
CA ILE A 255 0.57 -21.58 -2.31
C ILE A 255 0.40 -20.13 -2.78
N GLY A 256 -0.41 -19.89 -3.81
CA GLY A 256 -0.65 -18.56 -4.36
C GLY A 256 -1.26 -17.60 -3.34
N ASP A 257 -2.32 -18.02 -2.67
CA ASP A 257 -3.02 -17.28 -1.61
C ASP A 257 -2.08 -17.02 -0.43
N PHE A 258 -1.23 -17.99 -0.08
CA PHE A 258 -0.21 -17.81 0.94
C PHE A 258 0.80 -16.73 0.55
N ILE A 259 1.32 -16.76 -0.67
CA ILE A 259 2.27 -15.76 -1.18
C ILE A 259 1.61 -14.38 -1.24
N GLN A 260 0.36 -14.29 -1.69
CA GLN A 260 -0.41 -13.04 -1.70
C GLN A 260 -0.54 -12.45 -0.30
N ASP A 261 -0.91 -13.26 0.69
CA ASP A 261 -1.03 -12.81 2.08
C ASP A 261 0.32 -12.40 2.67
N LEU A 262 1.38 -13.17 2.42
CA LEU A 262 2.72 -12.84 2.88
C LEU A 262 3.18 -11.49 2.32
N ILE A 263 2.92 -11.22 1.05
CA ILE A 263 3.21 -9.93 0.40
C ILE A 263 2.31 -8.82 0.99
N ALA A 264 1.01 -9.09 1.13
CA ALA A 264 0.07 -8.14 1.71
C ALA A 264 0.48 -7.73 3.12
N GLU A 265 0.91 -8.67 3.96
CA GLU A 265 1.41 -8.45 5.30
C GLU A 265 2.75 -7.70 5.29
N ARG A 266 3.71 -8.12 4.45
CA ARG A 266 5.03 -7.48 4.32
C ARG A 266 4.92 -6.00 3.95
N TYR A 267 3.96 -5.65 3.11
CA TYR A 267 3.77 -4.27 2.63
C TYR A 267 2.57 -3.54 3.24
N ASP A 268 1.90 -4.14 4.24
CA ASP A 268 0.73 -3.60 4.94
C ASP A 268 -0.41 -3.18 3.99
N ILE A 269 -0.63 -3.99 2.94
CA ILE A 269 -1.57 -3.70 1.86
C ILE A 269 -3.00 -3.67 2.37
N GLU A 270 -3.37 -4.47 3.37
CA GLU A 270 -4.71 -4.43 3.95
C GLU A 270 -5.04 -3.09 4.61
N PHE A 271 -4.08 -2.46 5.29
CA PHE A 271 -4.24 -1.09 5.78
C PHE A 271 -4.50 -0.13 4.62
N TYR A 272 -3.68 -0.16 3.58
CA TYR A 272 -3.82 0.76 2.45
C TYR A 272 -5.12 0.51 1.67
N ARG A 273 -5.54 -0.75 1.54
CA ARG A 273 -6.80 -1.16 0.91
C ARG A 273 -8.00 -0.71 1.72
N LYS A 274 -7.92 -0.76 3.06
CA LYS A 274 -8.93 -0.17 3.95
C LYS A 274 -8.98 1.36 3.78
N LYS A 275 -7.84 2.05 3.78
CA LYS A 275 -7.79 3.51 3.56
C LYS A 275 -8.28 3.93 2.18
N PHE A 276 -7.93 3.18 1.15
CA PHE A 276 -8.45 3.41 -0.20
C PHE A 276 -9.96 3.26 -0.23
N ARG A 277 -10.51 2.22 0.41
CA ARG A 277 -11.97 2.06 0.57
C ARG A 277 -12.59 3.20 1.38
N GLU A 278 -11.98 3.65 2.47
CA GLU A 278 -12.50 4.80 3.23
C GLU A 278 -12.61 6.06 2.36
N ILE A 279 -11.65 6.29 1.46
CA ILE A 279 -11.65 7.44 0.53
C ILE A 279 -12.64 7.24 -0.62
N VAL A 280 -12.69 6.04 -1.22
CA VAL A 280 -13.43 5.77 -2.46
C VAL A 280 -14.86 5.29 -2.22
N SER A 281 -15.12 4.67 -1.08
CA SER A 281 -16.42 4.17 -0.64
C SER A 281 -16.71 4.70 0.76
N VAL A 282 -17.48 5.79 0.86
CA VAL A 282 -18.11 6.18 2.13
C VAL A 282 -19.28 5.21 2.40
N GLU A 283 -18.97 3.94 2.69
CA GLU A 283 -19.89 2.99 3.31
C GLU A 283 -20.11 3.42 4.76
N LYS A 284 -20.97 4.41 4.96
CA LYS A 284 -21.79 4.61 6.16
C LYS A 284 -22.79 5.74 5.92
N MET A 285 -23.77 5.49 5.05
CA MET A 285 -25.08 6.13 5.18
C MET A 285 -26.16 5.07 5.04
N THR A 286 -27.03 5.05 6.04
CA THR A 286 -28.14 4.14 6.26
C THR A 286 -29.05 4.03 5.04
N LYS A 287 -29.61 2.82 4.86
CA LYS A 287 -30.63 2.49 3.85
C LYS A 287 -31.71 3.58 3.77
N GLU A 288 -31.65 4.42 2.74
CA GLU A 288 -32.76 4.99 1.98
C GLU A 288 -32.20 6.10 1.06
N GLU A 289 -32.12 5.77 -0.24
CA GLU A 289 -32.12 6.65 -1.43
C GLU A 289 -30.99 7.69 -1.69
N LYS A 290 -30.03 7.29 -2.57
CA LYS A 290 -29.14 8.08 -3.50
C LYS A 290 -27.98 8.94 -2.93
N PRO A 291 -27.00 9.37 -3.76
CA PRO A 291 -26.09 8.68 -4.70
C PRO A 291 -24.64 8.60 -4.11
N GLY A 292 -23.61 8.28 -4.91
CA GLY A 292 -22.21 8.04 -4.45
C GLY A 292 -21.52 9.16 -3.62
N PRO A 293 -20.30 8.90 -3.14
CA PRO A 293 -19.67 9.61 -2.01
C PRO A 293 -19.50 11.13 -2.24
N LEU A 294 -20.13 11.97 -1.40
CA LEU A 294 -20.07 13.43 -1.50
C LEU A 294 -18.62 13.97 -1.49
N GLU A 295 -17.74 13.42 -0.66
CA GLU A 295 -16.38 13.97 -0.47
C GLU A 295 -15.51 13.97 -1.73
N LEU A 296 -15.64 12.95 -2.58
CA LEU A 296 -14.91 12.86 -3.85
C LEU A 296 -15.44 13.82 -4.93
N TYR A 297 -16.63 14.39 -4.73
CA TYR A 297 -17.17 15.46 -5.58
C TYR A 297 -16.86 16.86 -5.01
N LEU A 298 -16.64 16.96 -3.70
CA LEU A 298 -16.38 18.21 -3.00
C LEU A 298 -14.90 18.59 -2.98
N HIS A 299 -14.00 17.60 -2.96
CA HIS A 299 -12.56 17.82 -2.79
C HIS A 299 -11.74 17.08 -3.83
N LYS A 300 -10.60 17.67 -4.19
CA LYS A 300 -9.60 17.01 -5.04
C LYS A 300 -8.64 16.20 -4.17
N PHE A 301 -8.37 14.98 -4.59
CA PHE A 301 -7.39 14.11 -3.94
C PHE A 301 -6.19 13.92 -4.85
N PHE A 302 -5.00 13.95 -4.27
CA PHE A 302 -3.75 13.67 -4.97
C PHE A 302 -3.00 12.52 -4.32
N ASP A 303 -2.50 11.63 -5.17
CA ASP A 303 -1.62 10.53 -4.81
C ASP A 303 -0.16 10.98 -4.92
N GLU A 304 0.55 11.04 -3.79
CA GLU A 304 1.97 11.39 -3.69
C GLU A 304 2.81 10.17 -3.29
N LYS A 305 4.13 10.29 -3.36
CA LYS A 305 5.05 9.16 -3.11
C LYS A 305 4.91 8.61 -1.70
N ASP A 306 4.85 9.52 -0.72
CA ASP A 306 4.86 9.25 0.71
C ASP A 306 3.48 9.40 1.35
N LYS A 307 2.46 9.88 0.63
CA LYS A 307 1.13 10.14 1.20
C LYS A 307 0.03 10.27 0.16
N VAL A 308 -1.20 10.33 0.64
CA VAL A 308 -2.37 10.80 -0.12
C VAL A 308 -2.83 12.08 0.54
N ILE A 309 -3.07 13.13 -0.24
CA ILE A 309 -3.51 14.44 0.25
C ILE A 309 -4.88 14.80 -0.31
N LYS A 310 -5.68 15.48 0.52
CA LYS A 310 -6.96 16.10 0.19
C LYS A 310 -6.74 17.61 0.09
N PHE A 311 -7.24 18.24 -0.98
CA PHE A 311 -7.25 19.68 -1.13
C PHE A 311 -8.60 20.25 -0.69
N GLU A 312 -8.58 21.03 0.40
CA GLU A 312 -9.76 21.62 1.05
C GLU A 312 -9.41 23.01 1.56
N ASP A 313 -10.28 23.99 1.30
CA ASP A 313 -10.14 25.38 1.75
C ASP A 313 -8.79 26.05 1.46
N GLY A 314 -8.14 25.66 0.35
CA GLY A 314 -6.85 26.21 -0.07
C GLY A 314 -5.63 25.49 0.53
N GLU A 315 -5.85 24.49 1.38
CA GLU A 315 -4.81 23.73 2.06
C GLU A 315 -4.72 22.28 1.57
N TYR A 316 -3.53 21.69 1.71
CA TYR A 316 -3.26 20.29 1.42
C TYR A 316 -3.17 19.49 2.71
N ILE A 317 -4.17 18.66 2.96
CA ILE A 317 -4.31 17.91 4.20
C ILE A 317 -3.92 16.44 3.93
N PRO A 318 -2.90 15.89 4.62
CA PRO A 318 -2.57 14.47 4.49
C PRO A 318 -3.69 13.60 5.09
N VAL A 319 -4.20 12.65 4.30
CA VAL A 319 -5.24 11.71 4.73
C VAL A 319 -4.72 10.28 4.92
N VAL A 320 -3.62 9.93 4.24
CA VAL A 320 -2.96 8.62 4.38
C VAL A 320 -1.45 8.80 4.27
N GLU A 321 -0.70 8.27 5.22
CA GLU A 321 0.76 8.23 5.20
C GLU A 321 1.26 6.88 4.66
N LYS A 322 2.16 6.90 3.68
CA LYS A 322 2.79 5.73 3.05
C LYS A 322 4.21 5.57 3.59
N LYS A 323 4.38 4.59 4.49
CA LYS A 323 5.66 4.36 5.16
C LYS A 323 6.55 3.31 4.46
N ASN A 324 6.09 2.75 3.34
CA ASN A 324 6.81 1.67 2.67
C ASN A 324 7.67 2.18 1.51
N LEU A 325 8.99 2.25 1.73
CA LEU A 325 9.91 2.81 0.73
C LEU A 325 10.28 1.83 -0.41
N LYS A 326 9.97 0.54 -0.28
CA LYS A 326 10.39 -0.49 -1.26
C LYS A 326 9.37 -0.78 -2.36
N VAL A 327 8.13 -0.34 -2.17
CA VAL A 327 7.02 -0.56 -3.10
C VAL A 327 6.22 0.72 -3.23
N ASP A 328 5.97 1.12 -4.47
CA ASP A 328 5.12 2.23 -4.83
C ASP A 328 3.65 1.80 -4.70
N ILE A 329 3.03 2.21 -3.59
CA ILE A 329 1.61 1.94 -3.32
C ILE A 329 0.77 3.04 -3.95
N LEU A 330 0.01 2.70 -4.99
CA LEU A 330 -0.79 3.64 -5.75
C LEU A 330 -2.22 3.72 -5.22
N PHE A 331 -2.74 4.94 -5.11
CA PHE A 331 -4.14 5.26 -4.84
C PHE A 331 -4.84 5.87 -6.06
N VAL A 332 -4.10 6.10 -7.15
CA VAL A 332 -4.63 6.72 -8.38
C VAL A 332 -5.85 5.99 -8.93
N CYS A 333 -6.92 6.73 -9.16
CA CYS A 333 -8.13 6.24 -9.79
C CYS A 333 -8.84 7.38 -10.50
N ARG A 334 -10.11 7.19 -10.90
CA ARG A 334 -10.90 8.24 -11.56
C ARG A 334 -10.93 9.57 -10.78
N ASN A 335 -10.97 9.49 -9.46
CA ASN A 335 -11.19 10.65 -8.57
C ASN A 335 -9.96 10.99 -7.72
N ILE A 336 -8.87 10.23 -7.83
CA ILE A 336 -7.61 10.47 -7.13
C ILE A 336 -6.54 10.61 -8.20
N GLU A 337 -6.01 11.82 -8.38
CA GLU A 337 -5.01 12.12 -9.40
C GLU A 337 -3.60 11.83 -8.87
N ILE A 338 -2.75 11.16 -9.65
CA ILE A 338 -1.34 11.04 -9.28
C ILE A 338 -0.60 12.36 -9.52
N ARG A 339 0.10 12.86 -8.50
CA ARG A 339 0.86 14.11 -8.60
C ARG A 339 1.94 13.96 -9.67
N SER A 340 2.08 14.95 -10.55
CA SER A 340 3.03 14.86 -11.68
C SER A 340 4.47 14.59 -11.25
N SER A 341 4.92 15.14 -10.12
CA SER A 341 6.27 14.88 -9.59
C SER A 341 6.48 13.42 -9.19
N TYR A 342 5.48 12.77 -8.58
CA TYR A 342 5.56 11.36 -8.21
C TYR A 342 5.46 10.46 -9.46
N PHE A 343 4.59 10.81 -10.39
CA PHE A 343 4.46 10.11 -11.65
C PHE A 343 5.75 10.18 -12.49
N ASP A 344 6.35 11.36 -12.61
CA ASP A 344 7.62 11.57 -13.32
C ASP A 344 8.80 10.87 -12.59
N ASP A 345 8.78 10.73 -11.26
CA ASP A 345 9.74 9.90 -10.49
C ASP A 345 9.67 8.43 -10.89
N ILE A 346 8.45 7.84 -10.95
CA ILE A 346 8.27 6.45 -11.38
C ILE A 346 8.73 6.27 -12.83
N LEU A 347 8.36 7.19 -13.73
CA LEU A 347 8.79 7.12 -15.13
C LEU A 347 10.31 7.27 -15.29
N GLY A 348 10.93 8.20 -14.57
CA GLY A 348 12.37 8.39 -14.57
C GLY A 348 13.11 7.13 -14.14
N ARG A 349 12.68 6.51 -13.03
CA ARG A 349 13.19 5.20 -12.58
C ARG A 349 13.02 4.12 -13.65
N PHE A 350 11.87 4.10 -14.33
CA PHE A 350 11.59 3.11 -15.38
C PHE A 350 12.58 3.24 -16.55
N ILE A 351 12.74 4.48 -17.02
CA ILE A 351 13.68 4.84 -18.09
C ILE A 351 15.12 4.49 -17.74
N ASN A 352 15.54 4.77 -16.50
CA ASN A 352 16.89 4.54 -15.99
C ASN A 352 17.19 3.07 -15.67
N GLY A 353 16.18 2.18 -15.73
CA GLY A 353 16.37 0.76 -15.43
C GLY A 353 16.40 0.43 -13.93
N GLU A 354 15.95 1.34 -13.07
CA GLU A 354 15.86 1.11 -11.63
C GLU A 354 14.69 0.17 -11.31
N GLU A 355 14.86 -0.76 -10.37
CA GLU A 355 13.80 -1.68 -10.01
C GLU A 355 12.60 -0.93 -9.38
N ILE A 356 11.40 -1.16 -9.93
CA ILE A 356 10.16 -0.56 -9.47
C ILE A 356 9.17 -1.68 -9.16
N ASN A 357 8.56 -1.61 -7.98
CA ASN A 357 7.49 -2.50 -7.58
C ASN A 357 6.23 -1.67 -7.35
N ILE A 358 5.17 -1.92 -8.11
CA ILE A 358 3.90 -1.20 -8.00
C ILE A 358 2.80 -2.12 -7.46
N ILE A 359 2.07 -1.64 -6.45
CA ILE A 359 0.82 -2.22 -5.96
C ILE A 359 -0.25 -1.14 -5.92
N HIS A 360 -1.40 -1.38 -6.54
CA HIS A 360 -2.56 -0.51 -6.38
C HIS A 360 -3.38 -0.89 -5.14
N ALA A 361 -3.62 0.08 -4.24
CA ALA A 361 -4.28 -0.13 -2.95
C ALA A 361 -5.71 -0.69 -3.08
N GLY A 362 -6.43 -0.30 -4.12
CA GLY A 362 -7.78 -0.78 -4.42
C GLY A 362 -7.88 -2.12 -5.17
N MET A 363 -6.77 -2.82 -5.42
CA MET A 363 -6.77 -4.03 -6.25
C MET A 363 -6.25 -5.26 -5.49
N ARG A 364 -6.59 -6.45 -5.99
CA ARG A 364 -6.03 -7.72 -5.54
C ARG A 364 -4.55 -7.83 -5.92
N ILE A 365 -3.80 -8.59 -5.14
CA ILE A 365 -2.38 -8.84 -5.39
C ILE A 365 -2.27 -10.10 -6.25
N SER A 366 -1.43 -10.04 -7.29
CA SER A 366 -1.01 -11.21 -8.03
C SER A 366 0.18 -11.88 -7.32
N PRO A 367 0.19 -13.21 -7.13
CA PRO A 367 1.34 -13.92 -6.57
C PRO A 367 2.52 -13.94 -7.55
N ASP A 368 2.24 -13.76 -8.84
CA ASP A 368 3.22 -13.62 -9.90
C ASP A 368 3.06 -12.23 -10.56
N PRO A 369 3.93 -11.27 -10.25
CA PRO A 369 3.80 -9.91 -10.78
C PRO A 369 4.08 -9.88 -12.28
N LEU A 370 3.31 -9.09 -13.03
CA LEU A 370 3.65 -8.83 -14.43
C LEU A 370 4.97 -8.05 -14.47
N LYS A 371 5.98 -8.63 -15.12
CA LYS A 371 7.29 -8.03 -15.25
C LYS A 371 7.47 -7.42 -16.64
N ILE A 372 7.72 -6.12 -16.69
CA ILE A 372 8.05 -5.37 -17.90
C ILE A 372 9.41 -4.71 -17.64
N LYS A 373 10.50 -5.34 -18.10
CA LYS A 373 11.88 -4.93 -17.81
C LYS A 373 12.13 -4.80 -16.30
N ASN A 374 12.24 -3.58 -15.80
CA ASN A 374 12.53 -3.22 -14.41
C ASN A 374 11.28 -2.86 -13.60
N LEU A 375 10.10 -2.88 -14.22
CA LEU A 375 8.82 -2.65 -13.56
C LEU A 375 8.13 -3.99 -13.24
N ASN A 376 7.82 -4.21 -11.97
CA ASN A 376 7.01 -5.31 -11.48
C ASN A 376 5.64 -4.78 -11.03
N ILE A 377 4.57 -5.21 -11.70
CA ILE A 377 3.19 -4.88 -11.33
C ILE A 377 2.62 -6.05 -10.54
N TRP A 378 2.49 -5.86 -9.24
CA TRP A 378 1.98 -6.86 -8.30
C TRP A 378 0.45 -6.84 -8.17
N SER A 379 -0.24 -5.92 -8.84
CA SER A 379 -1.71 -5.93 -8.88
C SER A 379 -2.22 -6.91 -9.94
N GLU A 380 -3.30 -7.61 -9.62
CA GLU A 380 -3.99 -8.51 -10.56
C GLU A 380 -4.54 -7.70 -11.74
N ILE A 381 -4.03 -7.96 -12.94
CA ILE A 381 -4.41 -7.28 -14.18
C ILE A 381 -4.69 -8.29 -15.28
N VAL A 382 -5.56 -7.90 -16.20
CA VAL A 382 -5.82 -8.67 -17.41
C VAL A 382 -4.67 -8.45 -18.39
N VAL A 383 -3.89 -9.50 -18.62
CA VAL A 383 -2.81 -9.52 -19.62
C VAL A 383 -3.27 -10.34 -20.81
N PRO A 384 -3.46 -9.73 -22.00
CA PRO A 384 -3.77 -10.51 -23.19
C PRO A 384 -2.58 -11.38 -23.61
N GLU A 385 -2.83 -12.60 -24.05
CA GLU A 385 -1.79 -13.59 -24.39
C GLU A 385 -0.76 -13.10 -25.44
N PHE A 386 -1.16 -12.24 -26.38
CA PHE A 386 -0.19 -11.63 -27.31
C PHE A 386 0.82 -10.70 -26.62
N ILE A 387 0.43 -10.03 -25.53
CA ILE A 387 1.30 -9.09 -24.84
C ILE A 387 2.48 -9.81 -24.23
N ASP A 388 2.28 -11.02 -23.71
CA ASP A 388 3.36 -11.85 -23.20
C ASP A 388 4.43 -12.08 -24.27
N ARG A 389 4.04 -12.37 -25.52
CA ARG A 389 4.98 -12.51 -26.64
C ARG A 389 5.76 -11.22 -26.95
N ILE A 390 5.12 -10.05 -26.82
CA ILE A 390 5.81 -8.77 -27.02
C ILE A 390 6.77 -8.51 -25.86
N ILE A 391 6.38 -8.83 -24.63
CA ILE A 391 7.23 -8.69 -23.45
C ILE A 391 8.44 -9.62 -23.54
N GLU A 392 8.25 -10.87 -23.97
CA GLU A 392 9.32 -11.84 -24.23
C GLU A 392 10.26 -11.35 -25.33
N TYR A 393 9.71 -10.86 -26.45
CA TYR A 393 10.50 -10.28 -27.52
C TYR A 393 11.28 -9.05 -27.05
N TYR A 394 10.63 -8.14 -26.33
CA TYR A 394 11.25 -6.95 -25.76
C TYR A 394 12.37 -7.30 -24.76
N SER A 395 12.22 -8.37 -24.00
CA SER A 395 13.21 -8.83 -23.02
C SER A 395 14.38 -9.61 -23.64
N SER A 396 14.14 -10.32 -24.75
CA SER A 396 15.16 -11.16 -25.41
C SER A 396 16.05 -10.39 -26.39
N VAL A 397 15.56 -9.26 -26.91
CA VAL A 397 16.31 -8.47 -27.88
C VAL A 397 17.14 -7.43 -27.14
N ASN A 398 18.45 -7.40 -27.40
CA ASN A 398 19.30 -6.28 -27.00
C ASN A 398 19.02 -5.06 -27.90
N LEU A 399 17.93 -4.36 -27.63
CA LEU A 399 17.53 -3.15 -28.32
C LEU A 399 18.47 -2.02 -27.90
N GLN A 400 19.55 -1.81 -28.65
CA GLN A 400 20.38 -0.60 -28.49
C GLN A 400 19.64 0.66 -28.96
N ASP A 401 18.62 0.50 -29.81
CA ASP A 401 17.79 1.61 -30.27
C ASP A 401 16.76 2.06 -29.23
N LYS A 402 16.89 3.31 -28.79
CA LYS A 402 15.95 3.94 -27.87
C LYS A 402 14.57 4.13 -28.50
N VAL A 403 14.48 4.38 -29.81
CA VAL A 403 13.20 4.66 -30.46
C VAL A 403 12.33 3.40 -30.53
N THR A 404 12.88 2.30 -31.04
CA THR A 404 12.22 0.98 -31.05
C THR A 404 11.84 0.55 -29.63
N THR A 405 12.73 0.76 -28.66
CA THR A 405 12.47 0.47 -27.24
C THR A 405 11.22 1.20 -26.72
N ARG A 406 11.15 2.52 -26.93
CA ARG A 406 10.02 3.35 -26.48
C ARG A 406 8.71 3.02 -27.21
N ILE A 407 8.78 2.67 -28.49
CA ILE A 407 7.64 2.22 -29.28
C ILE A 407 7.06 0.92 -28.69
N LEU A 408 7.91 -0.06 -28.38
CA LEU A 408 7.46 -1.33 -27.79
C LEU A 408 6.88 -1.13 -26.40
N GLU A 409 7.56 -0.34 -25.55
CA GLU A 409 7.05 0.02 -24.22
C GLU A 409 5.67 0.68 -24.32
N PHE A 410 5.50 1.65 -25.23
CA PHE A 410 4.19 2.26 -25.47
C PHE A 410 3.14 1.24 -25.89
N VAL A 411 3.44 0.35 -26.85
CA VAL A 411 2.50 -0.68 -27.30
C VAL A 411 2.08 -1.60 -26.14
N ILE A 412 3.04 -2.01 -25.30
CA ILE A 412 2.79 -2.83 -24.12
C ILE A 412 1.86 -2.08 -23.15
N PHE A 413 2.25 -0.89 -22.68
CA PHE A 413 1.48 -0.16 -21.67
C PHE A 413 0.12 0.31 -22.19
N LYS A 414 0.04 0.76 -23.44
CA LYS A 414 -1.21 1.22 -24.05
C LYS A 414 -2.20 0.07 -24.21
N THR A 415 -1.71 -1.10 -24.59
CA THR A 415 -2.58 -2.28 -24.65
C THR A 415 -3.02 -2.73 -23.26
N LEU A 416 -2.10 -2.82 -22.30
CA LEU A 416 -2.44 -3.17 -20.93
C LEU A 416 -3.49 -2.21 -20.35
N ALA A 417 -3.36 -0.91 -20.60
CA ALA A 417 -4.37 0.07 -20.23
C ALA A 417 -5.74 -0.27 -20.85
N LYS A 418 -5.82 -0.49 -22.16
CA LYS A 418 -7.08 -0.81 -22.85
C LYS A 418 -7.73 -2.09 -22.33
N SER A 419 -6.95 -3.13 -22.05
CA SER A 419 -7.45 -4.40 -21.49
C SER A 419 -7.95 -4.27 -20.05
N ASN A 420 -7.53 -3.21 -19.35
CA ASN A 420 -7.83 -2.95 -17.96
C ASN A 420 -8.66 -1.67 -17.76
N VAL A 421 -9.45 -1.23 -18.75
CA VAL A 421 -10.22 0.03 -18.69
C VAL A 421 -11.18 0.15 -17.50
N HIS A 422 -11.60 -0.99 -16.93
CA HIS A 422 -12.47 -1.05 -15.75
C HIS A 422 -11.70 -1.15 -14.42
N SER A 423 -10.38 -1.23 -14.46
CA SER A 423 -9.50 -1.31 -13.30
C SER A 423 -9.03 0.08 -12.88
N HIS A 424 -8.72 0.24 -11.59
CA HIS A 424 -8.11 1.48 -11.10
C HIS A 424 -6.73 1.74 -11.72
N LEU A 425 -5.96 0.69 -12.03
CA LEU A 425 -4.63 0.83 -12.63
C LEU A 425 -4.67 1.43 -14.04
N TYR A 426 -5.83 1.44 -14.73
CA TYR A 426 -6.00 2.18 -15.99
C TYR A 426 -5.54 3.63 -15.88
N TYR A 427 -5.89 4.30 -14.78
CA TYR A 427 -5.58 5.72 -14.53
C TYR A 427 -4.08 5.97 -14.31
N PHE A 428 -3.28 4.91 -14.13
CA PHE A 428 -1.82 4.96 -14.15
C PHE A 428 -1.28 4.57 -15.53
N LEU A 429 -1.66 3.39 -16.05
CA LEU A 429 -1.10 2.80 -17.27
C LEU A 429 -1.31 3.66 -18.51
N GLU A 430 -2.50 4.25 -18.65
CA GLU A 430 -2.85 5.06 -19.82
C GLU A 430 -1.98 6.34 -19.87
N PRO A 431 -1.93 7.20 -18.83
CA PRO A 431 -0.97 8.29 -18.80
C PRO A 431 0.49 7.85 -18.94
N PHE A 432 0.86 6.68 -18.39
CA PHE A 432 2.24 6.17 -18.43
C PHE A 432 2.69 5.89 -19.87
N ALA A 433 1.82 5.23 -20.64
CA ALA A 433 2.02 5.03 -22.07
C ALA A 433 2.16 6.36 -22.82
N GLU A 434 1.24 7.32 -22.57
CA GLU A 434 1.27 8.64 -23.24
C GLU A 434 2.53 9.45 -22.91
N ARG A 435 3.07 9.31 -21.70
CA ARG A 435 4.29 10.01 -21.29
C ARG A 435 5.54 9.41 -21.92
N ILE A 436 5.63 8.07 -22.01
CA ILE A 436 6.68 7.36 -22.76
C ILE A 436 6.75 7.86 -24.21
N MET A 437 5.59 8.10 -24.83
CA MET A 437 5.53 8.59 -26.21
C MET A 437 6.05 10.01 -26.39
N ARG A 438 5.94 10.87 -25.38
CA ARG A 438 6.49 12.24 -25.46
C ARG A 438 8.01 12.27 -25.44
N GLU A 439 8.65 11.20 -24.97
CA GLU A 439 10.11 11.03 -24.97
C GLU A 439 10.66 10.56 -26.33
N LEU A 440 9.78 10.26 -27.31
CA LEU A 440 10.21 9.89 -28.66
C LEU A 440 10.67 11.10 -29.46
N SER A 441 11.90 11.01 -29.98
CA SER A 441 12.35 11.82 -31.11
C SER A 441 12.40 10.93 -32.35
N PHE A 442 11.88 11.45 -33.47
CA PHE A 442 11.96 10.81 -34.79
C PHE A 442 13.18 11.28 -35.59
N ASP A 443 14.19 11.82 -34.91
CA ASP A 443 15.43 12.22 -35.56
C ASP A 443 16.31 10.98 -35.78
N GLY A 444 16.64 10.69 -37.04
CA GLY A 444 17.55 9.60 -37.41
C GLY A 444 16.87 8.42 -38.10
N ARG A 445 17.34 7.21 -37.80
CA ARG A 445 16.94 5.95 -38.44
C ARG A 445 16.84 4.85 -37.39
N LEU A 446 15.83 3.99 -37.51
CA LEU A 446 15.74 2.78 -36.70
C LEU A 446 16.91 1.86 -37.06
N THR A 447 17.70 1.49 -36.07
CA THR A 447 18.84 0.58 -36.30
C THR A 447 18.41 -0.89 -36.40
N LYS A 448 17.23 -1.20 -35.88
CA LYS A 448 16.62 -2.53 -36.02
C LYS A 448 15.81 -2.60 -37.30
N LEU A 449 16.01 -3.67 -38.07
CA LEU A 449 15.25 -3.99 -39.27
C LEU A 449 14.00 -4.82 -38.95
N GLU A 450 13.10 -4.94 -39.92
CA GLU A 450 11.92 -5.81 -39.84
C GLU A 450 12.27 -7.23 -39.39
N ASP A 451 11.41 -7.82 -38.57
CA ASP A 451 11.56 -9.19 -38.11
C ASP A 451 10.20 -9.87 -37.85
N GLN A 452 10.19 -10.94 -37.05
CA GLN A 452 8.97 -11.67 -36.73
C GLN A 452 7.90 -10.83 -36.01
N ILE A 453 8.28 -9.75 -35.30
CA ILE A 453 7.36 -8.87 -34.57
C ILE A 453 7.23 -7.51 -35.26
N LEU A 454 8.34 -6.89 -35.67
CA LEU A 454 8.34 -5.54 -36.24
C LEU A 454 8.17 -5.59 -37.76
N GLU A 455 7.32 -4.71 -38.29
CA GLU A 455 7.10 -4.52 -39.72
C GLU A 455 7.07 -3.00 -40.02
N PHE A 456 7.80 -2.56 -41.04
CA PHE A 456 7.87 -1.18 -41.47
C PHE A 456 7.07 -1.02 -42.76
N LYS A 457 6.37 0.12 -42.87
CA LYS A 457 5.64 0.47 -44.08
C LYS A 457 5.82 1.96 -44.35
N PRO A 458 6.09 2.36 -45.59
CA PRO A 458 6.27 3.77 -45.91
C PRO A 458 4.92 4.49 -45.91
N GLN A 459 4.92 5.83 -45.96
CA GLN A 459 3.68 6.63 -45.86
C GLN A 459 2.66 6.34 -46.99
N GLU A 460 3.13 5.83 -48.13
CA GLU A 460 2.33 5.48 -49.30
C GLU A 460 1.35 4.33 -48.97
N PHE A 461 1.68 3.51 -47.97
CA PHE A 461 0.80 2.47 -47.45
C PHE A 461 -0.44 3.03 -46.75
N PHE A 462 -0.39 4.29 -46.31
CA PHE A 462 -1.51 5.02 -45.70
C PHE A 462 -2.02 6.17 -46.58
N SER A 463 -1.82 6.08 -47.89
CA SER A 463 -2.26 7.06 -48.89
C SER A 463 -3.44 6.54 -49.70
N GLY A 464 -4.35 7.44 -50.11
CA GLY A 464 -5.53 7.11 -50.89
C GLY A 464 -6.84 7.11 -50.09
N LYS A 465 -7.86 6.46 -50.64
CA LYS A 465 -9.19 6.33 -50.01
C LYS A 465 -9.14 5.34 -48.85
N ASP A 466 -9.98 5.56 -47.82
CA ASP A 466 -9.99 4.71 -46.62
C ASP A 466 -10.18 3.22 -46.94
N ASP A 467 -11.05 2.87 -47.89
CA ASP A 467 -11.33 1.47 -48.24
C ASP A 467 -10.12 0.78 -48.91
N GLU A 468 -9.34 1.51 -49.72
CA GLU A 468 -8.11 1.02 -50.34
C GLU A 468 -7.01 0.79 -49.29
N ILE A 469 -6.91 1.68 -48.30
CA ILE A 469 -5.99 1.55 -47.17
C ILE A 469 -6.36 0.32 -46.33
N VAL A 470 -7.66 0.16 -46.02
CA VAL A 470 -8.16 -0.99 -45.25
C VAL A 470 -7.86 -2.31 -45.95
N GLN A 471 -8.15 -2.42 -47.25
CA GLN A 471 -7.90 -3.65 -48.01
C GLN A 471 -6.42 -4.02 -48.02
N ARG A 472 -5.54 -3.03 -48.28
CA ARG A 472 -4.10 -3.23 -48.34
C ARG A 472 -3.53 -3.68 -47.00
N LEU A 473 -3.89 -2.99 -45.92
CA LEU A 473 -3.44 -3.33 -44.58
C LEU A 473 -3.99 -4.69 -44.13
N CYS A 474 -5.27 -4.98 -44.39
CA CYS A 474 -5.85 -6.26 -44.01
C CYS A 474 -5.18 -7.43 -44.74
N SER A 475 -4.98 -7.32 -46.06
CA SER A 475 -4.34 -8.38 -46.85
C SER A 475 -2.92 -8.70 -46.35
N ASP A 476 -2.14 -7.66 -46.02
CA ASP A 476 -0.79 -7.82 -45.50
C ASP A 476 -0.80 -8.39 -44.07
N LEU A 477 -1.62 -7.83 -43.17
CA LEU A 477 -1.77 -8.30 -41.79
C LEU A 477 -2.23 -9.76 -41.72
N THR A 478 -3.23 -10.15 -42.52
CA THR A 478 -3.72 -11.54 -42.59
C THR A 478 -2.58 -12.49 -42.97
N THR A 479 -1.72 -12.10 -43.90
CA THR A 479 -0.57 -12.90 -44.32
C THR A 479 0.46 -13.02 -43.20
N LYS A 480 0.80 -11.92 -42.53
CA LYS A 480 1.80 -11.91 -41.47
C LYS A 480 1.34 -12.61 -40.20
N LEU A 481 0.09 -12.41 -39.78
CA LEU A 481 -0.46 -13.04 -38.57
C LEU A 481 -0.53 -14.57 -38.67
N LYS A 482 -0.74 -15.12 -39.87
CA LYS A 482 -0.63 -16.57 -40.10
C LYS A 482 0.76 -17.13 -39.79
N SER A 483 1.81 -16.30 -39.86
CA SER A 483 3.19 -16.71 -39.63
C SER A 483 3.70 -16.45 -38.20
N SER A 484 3.34 -15.32 -37.57
CA SER A 484 3.93 -14.90 -36.29
C SER A 484 2.93 -14.75 -35.14
N LYS A 485 1.62 -14.91 -35.38
CA LYS A 485 0.49 -14.66 -34.45
C LYS A 485 0.40 -13.24 -33.85
N CYS A 486 1.46 -12.43 -33.89
CA CYS A 486 1.43 -11.01 -33.54
C CYS A 486 2.38 -10.17 -34.40
N LYS A 487 2.02 -8.91 -34.63
CA LYS A 487 2.80 -7.93 -35.40
C LYS A 487 2.59 -6.49 -34.92
N VAL A 488 3.69 -5.72 -34.94
CA VAL A 488 3.74 -4.28 -34.71
C VAL A 488 4.17 -3.62 -36.02
N TYR A 489 3.25 -2.91 -36.66
CA TYR A 489 3.47 -2.16 -37.88
C TYR A 489 3.81 -0.71 -37.54
N LEU A 490 4.89 -0.19 -38.11
CA LEU A 490 5.25 1.22 -38.07
C LEU A 490 5.05 1.82 -39.45
N LEU A 491 3.91 2.49 -39.65
CA LEU A 491 3.63 3.18 -40.89
C LEU A 491 4.23 4.59 -40.86
N GLY A 492 4.86 4.98 -41.95
CA GLY A 492 5.70 6.17 -42.05
C GLY A 492 7.17 5.87 -41.76
N VAL A 493 7.61 4.63 -41.98
CA VAL A 493 9.00 4.18 -41.85
C VAL A 493 9.34 3.35 -43.08
N GLU A 494 10.45 3.66 -43.74
CA GLU A 494 10.96 2.90 -44.88
C GLU A 494 11.49 1.54 -44.44
N ASP A 495 11.63 0.59 -45.37
CA ASP A 495 12.15 -0.77 -45.10
C ASP A 495 13.56 -0.75 -44.49
N ASP A 496 14.32 0.31 -44.77
CA ASP A 496 15.65 0.50 -44.23
C ASP A 496 15.62 1.05 -42.78
N GLY A 497 14.46 1.50 -42.28
CA GLY A 497 14.26 2.07 -40.95
C GLY A 497 14.28 3.60 -40.92
N THR A 498 14.43 4.27 -42.08
CA THR A 498 14.39 5.73 -42.18
C THR A 498 12.97 6.24 -41.96
N PHE A 499 12.79 7.28 -41.15
CA PHE A 499 11.46 7.88 -40.95
C PHE A 499 11.01 8.62 -42.21
N ASN A 500 9.85 8.21 -42.74
CA ASN A 500 9.10 8.89 -43.80
C ASN A 500 7.67 9.19 -43.29
N PRO A 501 7.52 10.17 -42.37
CA PRO A 501 6.30 10.31 -41.58
C PRO A 501 5.11 10.82 -42.39
N ILE A 502 3.93 10.31 -42.03
CA ILE A 502 2.63 10.63 -42.63
C ILE A 502 2.19 12.04 -42.20
N PRO A 503 1.64 12.87 -43.11
CA PRO A 503 1.07 14.17 -42.73
C PRO A 503 -0.02 14.05 -41.65
N SER A 504 0.05 14.88 -40.60
CA SER A 504 -0.86 14.81 -39.45
C SER A 504 -2.34 15.01 -39.84
N SER A 505 -2.58 15.76 -40.92
CA SER A 505 -3.91 15.93 -41.54
C SER A 505 -4.56 14.61 -41.96
N ARG A 506 -3.76 13.56 -42.23
CA ARG A 506 -4.21 12.20 -42.56
C ARG A 506 -4.37 11.30 -41.33
N LEU A 507 -3.80 11.67 -40.18
CA LEU A 507 -3.78 10.90 -38.93
C LEU A 507 -4.83 11.37 -37.91
N LYS A 508 -5.90 12.03 -38.36
CA LYS A 508 -7.01 12.46 -37.49
C LYS A 508 -7.63 11.24 -36.78
N SER A 509 -7.86 11.35 -35.48
CA SER A 509 -8.34 10.24 -34.62
C SER A 509 -9.57 9.54 -35.18
N ASP A 510 -10.58 10.28 -35.65
CA ASP A 510 -11.81 9.69 -36.22
C ASP A 510 -11.54 8.83 -37.46
N ARG A 511 -10.60 9.27 -38.31
CA ARG A 511 -10.23 8.54 -39.52
C ARG A 511 -9.46 7.27 -39.18
N VAL A 512 -8.48 7.39 -38.29
CA VAL A 512 -7.67 6.24 -37.83
C VAL A 512 -8.56 5.21 -37.15
N GLU A 513 -9.50 5.64 -36.30
CA GLU A 513 -10.44 4.76 -35.61
C GLU A 513 -11.41 4.07 -36.58
N LYS A 514 -11.90 4.78 -37.60
CA LYS A 514 -12.71 4.18 -38.68
C LYS A 514 -11.93 3.12 -39.47
N ILE A 515 -10.69 3.43 -39.87
CA ILE A 515 -9.83 2.47 -40.59
C ILE A 515 -9.54 1.25 -39.71
N ARG A 516 -9.17 1.44 -38.44
CA ARG A 516 -8.94 0.37 -37.47
C ARG A 516 -10.15 -0.54 -37.32
N ASN A 517 -11.35 0.05 -37.15
CA ASN A 517 -12.60 -0.71 -37.04
C ASN A 517 -12.88 -1.56 -38.29
N ASN A 518 -12.61 -1.02 -39.47
CA ASN A 518 -12.82 -1.73 -40.72
C ASN A 518 -11.80 -2.86 -40.92
N ILE A 519 -10.52 -2.63 -40.61
CA ILE A 519 -9.49 -3.69 -40.59
C ILE A 519 -9.89 -4.79 -39.61
N GLN A 520 -10.25 -4.43 -38.38
CA GLN A 520 -10.68 -5.37 -37.33
C GLN A 520 -11.86 -6.25 -37.77
N LYS A 521 -12.83 -5.68 -38.50
CA LYS A 521 -13.99 -6.42 -39.03
C LYS A 521 -13.60 -7.34 -40.18
N LEU A 522 -12.73 -6.89 -41.08
CA LEU A 522 -12.33 -7.66 -42.26
C LEU A 522 -11.40 -8.81 -41.87
N ILE A 523 -10.42 -8.55 -41.01
CA ILE A 523 -9.43 -9.55 -40.59
C ILE A 523 -10.07 -10.72 -39.83
N ARG A 524 -11.10 -10.45 -39.00
CA ARG A 524 -11.87 -11.51 -38.32
C ARG A 524 -12.63 -12.42 -39.29
N LYS A 525 -12.97 -11.94 -40.49
CA LYS A 525 -13.58 -12.76 -41.54
C LYS A 525 -12.53 -13.59 -42.29
N GLU A 526 -11.34 -13.04 -42.48
CA GLU A 526 -10.24 -13.69 -43.21
C GLU A 526 -9.45 -14.70 -42.37
N LEU A 527 -9.54 -14.60 -41.04
CA LEU A 527 -8.89 -15.47 -40.06
C LEU A 527 -9.93 -16.14 -39.14
N PRO A 528 -10.84 -16.97 -39.66
CA PRO A 528 -11.91 -17.60 -38.87
C PRO A 528 -11.38 -18.65 -37.87
N ASP A 529 -10.19 -19.20 -38.13
CA ASP A 529 -9.56 -20.23 -37.29
C ASP A 529 -9.02 -19.67 -35.96
N TYR A 530 -9.02 -18.34 -35.80
CA TYR A 530 -8.58 -17.67 -34.59
C TYR A 530 -9.80 -17.22 -33.77
N ASN A 531 -9.91 -17.71 -32.54
CA ASN A 531 -10.92 -17.30 -31.55
C ASN A 531 -10.97 -15.78 -31.35
N GLN A 532 -9.80 -15.12 -31.41
CA GLN A 532 -9.73 -13.67 -31.23
C GLN A 532 -8.65 -13.04 -32.09
N VAL A 533 -9.04 -12.05 -32.89
CA VAL A 533 -8.11 -11.11 -33.52
C VAL A 533 -8.33 -9.72 -32.93
N ILE A 534 -7.27 -9.05 -32.52
CA ILE A 534 -7.28 -7.68 -32.00
C ILE A 534 -6.39 -6.80 -32.86
N VAL A 535 -6.89 -5.61 -33.20
CA VAL A 535 -6.16 -4.57 -33.93
C VAL A 535 -6.29 -3.25 -33.19
N TYR A 536 -5.15 -2.70 -32.78
CA TYR A 536 -5.04 -1.33 -32.30
C TYR A 536 -4.32 -0.48 -33.34
N ALA A 537 -4.80 0.74 -33.54
CA ALA A 537 -4.15 1.75 -34.36
C ALA A 537 -3.94 2.99 -33.49
N MET A 538 -2.71 3.47 -33.43
CA MET A 538 -2.28 4.52 -32.51
C MET A 538 -1.46 5.55 -33.31
N PRO A 539 -2.04 6.71 -33.65
CA PRO A 539 -1.31 7.75 -34.33
C PRO A 539 -0.36 8.45 -33.35
N VAL A 540 0.85 8.73 -33.81
CA VAL A 540 1.88 9.45 -33.05
C VAL A 540 2.26 10.68 -33.83
N ILE A 541 1.82 11.84 -33.37
CA ILE A 541 1.93 13.10 -34.12
C ILE A 541 3.02 13.97 -33.49
N TYR A 542 3.94 14.45 -34.32
CA TYR A 542 4.97 15.41 -33.98
C TYR A 542 4.91 16.58 -34.98
N GLY A 543 4.38 17.72 -34.53
CA GLY A 543 4.14 18.88 -35.40
C GLY A 543 3.07 18.59 -36.47
N ASP A 544 3.43 18.77 -37.74
CA ASP A 544 2.55 18.59 -38.90
C ASP A 544 2.64 17.18 -39.53
N LYS A 545 3.41 16.27 -38.93
CA LYS A 545 3.60 14.88 -39.39
C LYS A 545 3.52 13.89 -38.23
N GLY A 546 3.53 12.61 -38.55
CA GLY A 546 3.50 11.54 -37.56
C GLY A 546 3.69 10.16 -38.14
N ILE A 547 3.80 9.17 -37.26
CA ILE A 547 3.75 7.75 -37.64
C ILE A 547 2.43 7.14 -37.17
N LEU A 548 2.01 6.05 -37.80
CA LEU A 548 0.89 5.26 -37.32
C LEU A 548 1.40 3.91 -36.86
N ILE A 549 1.23 3.61 -35.58
CA ILE A 549 1.54 2.30 -35.02
C ILE A 549 0.28 1.45 -35.13
N ILE A 550 0.34 0.36 -35.89
CA ILE A 550 -0.73 -0.66 -35.91
C ILE A 550 -0.22 -1.90 -35.20
N PHE A 551 -0.83 -2.24 -34.08
CA PHE A 551 -0.56 -3.48 -33.40
C PHE A 551 -1.67 -4.49 -33.68
N SER A 552 -1.30 -5.74 -33.95
CA SER A 552 -2.24 -6.83 -34.15
C SER A 552 -1.80 -8.14 -33.51
N GLY A 553 -2.77 -8.93 -33.06
CA GLY A 553 -2.56 -10.28 -32.54
C GLY A 553 -3.73 -11.19 -32.88
N ALA A 554 -3.44 -12.46 -33.12
CA ALA A 554 -4.40 -13.52 -33.45
C ALA A 554 -4.18 -14.76 -32.56
N PHE A 555 -5.27 -15.24 -31.93
CA PHE A 555 -5.26 -16.30 -30.91
C PHE A 555 -6.22 -17.42 -31.25
N GLU A 556 -5.79 -18.65 -30.99
CA GLU A 556 -6.54 -19.89 -31.27
C GLU A 556 -7.62 -20.20 -30.25
#